data_AF-A0A662YWX7-F1
#
_entry.id   AF-A0A662YWX7-F1
#
_cell.length_a   1.000
_cell.length_b   1.000
_cell.length_c   1.000
_cell.angle_alpha   90.00
_cell.angle_beta   90.00
_cell.angle_gamma   90.00
#
_symmetry.space_group_name_H-M   'P 1'
#
loop_
_entity.id
_entity.type
_entity.pdbx_description
1 polymer ?
#
loop_
_entity_poly.entity_id
_entity_poly.type
_entity_poly.pdbx_seq_one_letter_code
_entity_poly.pdbx_strand_id
1 'polypeptide(L)'
;MDIVICNTYEERNTGNSSGSSIESAMQNEANEAGVSFIGENRYPRYVPTCCCKSALLGCILAAVCFSSVALVRQYLKDLLLWVESLDSLVGALLCIVGLIVVSFPCGWGYILLNVAAGYLYGFVLGMGLVMVGVLIGTFIAHVVCKRLLTEWVLIKIESSEQLSAVIRVVEGGSGLKVVALARLTPIPFGLQNAVFSLTDVPLPNYLVASSVGLLPTQLLNSYLGTTLRTMEDVIAQQSVSGYFIFSFQHSLFQQRVTSIHMSNPHLNSMKEDILYHFDLGTVSHDLPAMFGDVKFVCVGGSPWRMKSFIQYIAGELGLGDPNADYPNICAGTDRYSMYKAGPVLSVSHGMGIPSIAIMLHELIKLLYHAKCTNVTVLRIGTSGGIGLEPGTVVITKQSVDALFKPQFELVILGKTVVRSTDLDEELAQQLLQCSKEIDEFKTVIGNTMCTTDFYEGQARLDGAFCSYTEKEKLSYLKDAYEAGVKNIEMESSVFAAMCKLSGIREINSSFYQVFLH
;
A
#
# COMPACT_ATOMS: atom_id res chain seq x y z
N MET A 1 -7.97 -30.24 -37.22
CA MET A 1 -7.01 -29.18 -37.57
C MET A 1 -7.17 -28.08 -36.55
N ASP A 2 -6.07 -27.55 -36.04
CA ASP A 2 -6.07 -26.28 -35.32
C ASP A 2 -5.71 -25.17 -36.32
N ILE A 3 -6.32 -23.99 -36.19
CA ILE A 3 -6.19 -22.86 -37.13
C ILE A 3 -6.08 -21.58 -36.31
N VAL A 4 -4.86 -21.24 -35.92
CA VAL A 4 -4.54 -19.99 -35.22
C VAL A 4 -4.09 -18.93 -36.23
N ILE A 5 -4.65 -17.72 -36.14
CA ILE A 5 -4.22 -16.59 -36.96
C ILE A 5 -2.92 -16.02 -36.37
N CYS A 6 -1.83 -16.11 -37.14
CA CYS A 6 -0.54 -15.54 -36.74
C CYS A 6 -0.55 -14.00 -36.87
N ASN A 7 -0.62 -13.30 -35.74
CA ASN A 7 -0.24 -11.89 -35.69
C ASN A 7 1.29 -11.75 -35.80
N THR A 8 1.77 -10.66 -36.40
CA THR A 8 3.21 -10.37 -36.52
C THR A 8 3.83 -10.09 -35.14
N TYR A 9 4.84 -10.87 -34.76
CA TYR A 9 5.67 -10.57 -33.60
C TYR A 9 6.63 -9.43 -33.94
N GLU A 10 6.18 -8.19 -33.74
CA GLU A 10 7.08 -7.04 -33.71
C GLU A 10 7.83 -6.99 -32.39
N GLU A 11 9.10 -7.40 -32.43
CA GLU A 11 10.05 -7.12 -31.37
C GLU A 11 10.25 -5.61 -31.27
N ARG A 12 9.61 -4.97 -30.27
CA ARG A 12 9.53 -3.51 -30.08
C ARG A 12 10.88 -2.84 -29.78
N ASN A 13 11.77 -2.85 -30.76
CA ASN A 13 13.13 -2.32 -30.66
C ASN A 13 13.13 -0.79 -30.57
N THR A 14 13.83 -0.26 -29.57
CA THR A 14 14.02 1.18 -29.36
C THR A 14 15.11 1.73 -30.29
N GLY A 15 14.80 1.91 -31.59
CA GLY A 15 15.74 2.46 -32.57
C GLY A 15 15.06 3.05 -33.81
N ASN A 16 15.68 4.09 -34.40
CA ASN A 16 15.20 4.69 -35.65
C ASN A 16 15.59 3.84 -36.87
N SER A 17 14.63 3.49 -37.73
CA SER A 17 14.83 3.25 -39.16
C SER A 17 13.52 3.50 -39.92
N SER A 18 13.61 3.76 -41.24
CA SER A 18 12.53 4.41 -42.02
C SER A 18 12.23 3.71 -43.35
N GLY A 19 10.94 3.57 -43.68
CA GLY A 19 10.44 3.10 -44.98
C GLY A 19 10.40 1.58 -45.15
N SER A 20 9.58 1.00 -46.03
CA SER A 20 8.50 1.56 -46.87
C SER A 20 7.60 0.39 -47.38
N SER A 21 6.43 0.57 -48.00
CA SER A 21 5.71 1.76 -48.49
C SER A 21 4.21 1.68 -48.06
N ILE A 22 3.10 2.01 -48.73
CA ILE A 22 2.67 2.30 -50.12
C ILE A 22 1.76 3.57 -50.15
N GLU A 23 1.62 4.13 -51.36
CA GLU A 23 0.68 5.11 -51.92
C GLU A 23 -0.67 5.34 -51.18
N SER A 24 -1.25 6.56 -51.18
CA SER A 24 -1.51 7.33 -52.42
C SER A 24 -1.85 8.82 -52.19
N ALA A 25 -1.73 9.60 -53.27
CA ALA A 25 -2.30 10.93 -53.51
C ALA A 25 -2.17 12.03 -52.44
N MET A 26 -1.27 12.99 -52.69
CA MET A 26 -1.67 14.29 -53.25
C MET A 26 -0.48 14.95 -53.98
N GLN A 27 -0.78 15.75 -55.00
CA GLN A 27 0.20 16.42 -55.86
C GLN A 27 0.29 17.92 -55.56
N ASN A 28 1.28 18.57 -56.19
CA ASN A 28 1.61 20.00 -56.14
C ASN A 28 2.29 20.41 -54.82
N GLU A 29 3.33 21.25 -54.82
CA GLU A 29 3.86 22.10 -55.90
C GLU A 29 5.40 22.17 -55.84
N ALA A 30 6.07 22.36 -56.98
CA ALA A 30 7.53 22.48 -57.05
C ALA A 30 7.97 23.46 -58.15
N ASN A 31 8.52 24.60 -57.75
CA ASN A 31 9.47 25.53 -58.42
C ASN A 31 9.53 26.81 -57.56
N GLU A 32 10.67 27.43 -57.25
CA GLU A 32 11.70 27.90 -58.19
C GLU A 32 13.13 27.97 -57.63
N ALA A 33 14.06 28.22 -58.57
CA ALA A 33 15.47 28.61 -58.47
C ALA A 33 16.08 28.91 -57.08
N GLY A 34 17.17 28.20 -56.77
CA GLY A 34 17.96 28.42 -55.56
C GLY A 34 18.98 29.57 -55.64
N VAL A 35 19.55 29.91 -54.48
CA VAL A 35 20.74 30.75 -54.32
C VAL A 35 21.77 29.96 -53.51
N SER A 36 23.01 29.89 -53.99
CA SER A 36 24.12 29.23 -53.30
C SER A 36 24.83 30.19 -52.33
N PHE A 37 25.03 29.77 -51.08
CA PHE A 37 26.03 30.38 -50.19
C PHE A 37 26.74 29.36 -49.31
N ILE A 38 28.05 29.55 -49.18
CA ILE A 38 28.95 28.79 -48.31
C ILE A 38 28.95 29.45 -46.92
N GLY A 39 28.93 28.66 -45.84
CA GLY A 39 29.02 29.19 -44.48
C GLY A 39 29.33 28.14 -43.43
N GLU A 40 30.57 28.12 -42.93
CA GLU A 40 30.96 27.31 -41.77
C GLU A 40 30.62 27.99 -40.43
N ASN A 41 30.22 27.18 -39.45
CA ASN A 41 30.48 27.32 -38.01
C ASN A 41 30.78 28.71 -37.41
N ARG A 42 29.83 29.27 -36.64
CA ARG A 42 29.92 29.31 -35.15
C ARG A 42 28.72 29.96 -34.43
N TYR A 43 28.69 29.71 -33.11
CA TYR A 43 27.92 30.35 -32.03
C TYR A 43 26.41 29.98 -31.90
N PRO A 44 25.84 30.05 -30.68
CA PRO A 44 26.41 29.66 -29.39
C PRO A 44 25.49 28.74 -28.55
N ARG A 45 26.04 28.05 -27.54
CA ARG A 45 25.23 27.33 -26.54
C ARG A 45 24.47 28.31 -25.64
N TYR A 46 23.14 28.27 -25.68
CA TYR A 46 22.30 28.91 -24.66
C TYR A 46 22.15 27.96 -23.45
N VAL A 47 22.74 28.30 -22.31
CA VAL A 47 22.60 27.52 -21.06
C VAL A 47 21.38 28.05 -20.28
N PRO A 48 20.45 27.20 -19.83
CA PRO A 48 19.22 27.65 -19.19
C PRO A 48 19.50 28.22 -17.79
N THR A 49 19.42 29.55 -17.66
CA THR A 49 19.64 30.31 -16.41
C THR A 49 18.58 30.10 -15.33
N CYS A 50 17.61 29.20 -15.55
CA CYS A 50 16.56 28.85 -14.60
C CYS A 50 17.07 27.96 -13.46
N CYS A 51 17.83 26.89 -13.77
CA CYS A 51 18.32 25.94 -12.77
C CYS A 51 19.20 26.62 -11.71
N CYS A 52 20.04 27.57 -12.13
CA CYS A 52 20.90 28.33 -11.21
C CYS A 52 20.08 29.16 -10.20
N LYS A 53 18.93 29.73 -10.58
CA LYS A 53 18.07 30.48 -9.65
C LYS A 53 17.38 29.56 -8.64
N SER A 54 16.90 28.40 -9.08
CA SER A 54 16.32 27.37 -8.19
C SER A 54 17.36 26.85 -7.20
N ALA A 55 18.57 26.50 -7.68
CA ALA A 55 19.67 26.06 -6.84
C ALA A 55 20.14 27.16 -5.86
N LEU A 56 20.24 28.42 -6.30
CA LEU A 56 20.61 29.53 -5.42
C LEU A 56 19.54 29.76 -4.33
N LEU A 57 18.25 29.68 -4.68
CA LEU A 57 17.15 29.78 -3.72
C LEU A 57 17.19 28.63 -2.71
N GLY A 58 17.45 27.39 -3.17
CA GLY A 58 17.64 26.22 -2.31
C GLY A 58 18.84 26.37 -1.37
N CYS A 59 19.97 26.87 -1.86
CA CYS A 59 21.16 27.15 -1.04
C CYS A 59 20.93 28.30 -0.04
N ILE A 60 20.19 29.34 -0.42
CA ILE A 60 19.81 30.44 0.49
C ILE A 60 18.83 29.94 1.56
N LEU A 61 17.82 29.15 1.20
CA LEU A 61 16.90 28.53 2.16
C LEU A 61 17.65 27.58 3.10
N ALA A 62 18.56 26.75 2.58
CA ALA A 62 19.42 25.89 3.40
C ALA A 62 20.31 26.71 4.34
N ALA A 63 20.97 27.77 3.85
CA ALA A 63 21.81 28.64 4.68
C ALA A 63 21.01 29.39 5.76
N VAL A 64 19.79 29.85 5.44
CA VAL A 64 18.87 30.48 6.40
C VAL A 64 18.38 29.47 7.45
N CYS A 65 18.08 28.23 7.06
CA CYS A 65 17.73 27.15 7.99
C CYS A 65 18.91 26.72 8.88
N PHE A 66 20.13 26.60 8.34
CA PHE A 66 21.31 26.33 9.15
C PHE A 66 21.66 27.50 10.10
N SER A 67 21.49 28.74 9.65
CA SER A 67 21.71 29.94 10.48
C SER A 67 20.64 30.10 11.55
N SER A 68 19.36 29.80 11.25
CA SER A 68 18.29 29.84 12.25
C SER A 68 18.44 28.72 13.27
N VAL A 69 18.79 27.50 12.85
CA VAL A 69 19.16 26.41 13.77
C VAL A 69 20.37 26.78 14.63
N ALA A 70 21.41 27.43 14.07
CA ALA A 70 22.57 27.87 14.84
C ALA A 70 22.24 28.97 15.88
N LEU A 71 21.45 29.98 15.50
CA LEU A 71 20.95 31.02 16.41
C LEU A 71 20.07 30.42 17.51
N VAL A 72 19.11 29.57 17.14
CA VAL A 72 18.24 28.88 18.10
C VAL A 72 19.06 27.98 19.03
N ARG A 73 20.11 27.31 18.55
CA ARG A 73 21.03 26.51 19.38
C ARG A 73 21.75 27.37 20.43
N GLN A 74 22.13 28.60 20.11
CA GLN A 74 22.74 29.55 21.06
C GLN A 74 21.70 30.02 22.09
N TYR A 75 20.57 30.57 21.65
CA TYR A 75 19.49 31.01 22.55
C TYR A 75 18.98 29.90 23.48
N LEU A 76 18.89 28.65 23.00
CA LEU A 76 18.54 27.50 23.83
C LEU A 76 19.60 27.19 24.89
N LYS A 77 20.89 27.28 24.55
CA LYS A 77 21.98 27.06 25.52
C LYS A 77 21.91 28.08 26.64
N ASP A 78 21.78 29.36 26.29
CA ASP A 78 21.75 30.45 27.26
C ASP A 78 20.49 30.39 28.13
N LEU A 79 19.33 30.06 27.54
CA LEU A 79 18.07 29.83 28.27
C LEU A 79 18.14 28.64 29.23
N LEU A 80 18.74 27.52 28.82
CA LEU A 80 18.83 26.31 29.64
C LEU A 80 19.84 26.48 30.79
N LEU A 81 20.98 27.12 30.55
CA LEU A 81 21.94 27.49 31.61
C LEU A 81 21.35 28.51 32.58
N TRP A 82 20.51 29.44 32.10
CA TRP A 82 19.76 30.34 32.98
C TRP A 82 18.76 29.58 33.86
N VAL A 83 18.01 28.61 33.30
CA VAL A 83 17.10 27.75 34.07
C VAL A 83 17.84 26.89 35.11
N GLU A 84 19.03 26.39 34.78
CA GLU A 84 19.91 25.67 35.72
C GLU A 84 20.44 26.56 36.87
N SER A 85 20.44 27.89 36.69
CA SER A 85 20.81 28.86 37.74
C SER A 85 19.66 29.31 38.66
N LEU A 86 18.42 28.88 38.39
CA LEU A 86 17.23 29.24 39.17
C LEU A 86 16.94 28.23 40.29
N ASP A 87 16.15 28.65 41.28
CA ASP A 87 15.63 27.71 42.27
C ASP A 87 14.77 26.62 41.61
N SER A 88 14.89 25.41 42.15
CA SER A 88 14.23 24.19 41.67
C SER A 88 12.71 24.32 41.42
N LEU A 89 12.00 25.11 42.24
CA LEU A 89 10.56 25.31 42.10
C LEU A 89 10.25 26.29 40.96
N VAL A 90 11.07 27.34 40.80
CA VAL A 90 10.96 28.31 39.70
C VAL A 90 11.30 27.65 38.36
N GLY A 91 12.35 26.84 38.31
CA GLY A 91 12.71 26.03 37.14
C GLY A 91 11.57 25.09 36.73
N ALA A 92 10.94 24.40 37.68
CA ALA A 92 9.84 23.48 37.40
C ALA A 92 8.60 24.20 36.81
N LEU A 93 8.26 25.38 37.36
CA LEU A 93 7.20 26.23 36.81
C LEU A 93 7.52 26.70 35.38
N LEU A 94 8.76 27.11 35.11
CA LEU A 94 9.20 27.50 33.75
C LEU A 94 9.15 26.32 32.76
N CYS A 95 9.51 25.11 33.20
CA CYS A 95 9.33 23.91 32.37
C CYS A 95 7.85 23.65 32.04
N ILE A 96 6.92 23.81 33.00
CA ILE A 96 5.47 23.68 32.73
C ILE A 96 4.99 24.75 31.74
N VAL A 97 5.39 26.01 31.91
CA VAL A 97 5.05 27.10 30.97
C VAL A 97 5.61 26.81 29.57
N GLY A 98 6.84 26.32 29.47
CA GLY A 98 7.43 25.86 28.20
C GLY A 98 6.62 24.74 27.56
N LEU A 99 6.19 23.73 28.32
CA LEU A 99 5.38 22.61 27.84
C LEU A 99 3.99 23.06 27.35
N ILE A 100 3.41 24.09 27.98
CA ILE A 100 2.18 24.75 27.50
C ILE A 100 2.44 25.47 26.17
N VAL A 101 3.53 26.26 26.06
CA VAL A 101 3.86 26.99 24.82
C VAL A 101 4.13 26.05 23.64
N VAL A 102 4.89 24.95 23.84
CA VAL A 102 5.14 23.97 22.75
C VAL A 102 3.91 23.10 22.41
N SER A 103 2.82 23.21 23.16
CA SER A 103 1.56 22.54 22.84
C SER A 103 0.75 23.25 21.75
N PHE A 104 1.10 24.49 21.37
CA PHE A 104 0.49 25.24 20.27
C PHE A 104 1.16 24.94 18.91
N PRO A 105 0.49 25.14 17.75
CA PRO A 105 1.02 24.79 16.43
C PRO A 105 2.35 25.44 16.04
N CYS A 106 2.59 26.68 16.49
CA CYS A 106 3.85 27.39 16.27
C CYS A 106 4.96 27.01 17.28
N GLY A 107 4.64 26.11 18.22
CA GLY A 107 5.51 25.67 19.30
C GLY A 107 6.55 24.66 18.85
N TRP A 108 7.83 24.97 19.10
CA TRP A 108 8.97 24.10 18.78
C TRP A 108 9.81 23.83 20.04
N GLY A 109 10.47 22.67 20.09
CA GLY A 109 11.30 22.28 21.24
C GLY A 109 10.67 21.27 22.22
N TYR A 110 9.54 20.65 21.89
CA TYR A 110 8.88 19.62 22.74
C TYR A 110 9.86 18.54 23.25
N ILE A 111 10.63 17.91 22.35
CA ILE A 111 11.62 16.87 22.71
C ILE A 111 12.69 17.44 23.64
N LEU A 112 13.16 18.67 23.39
CA LEU A 112 14.19 19.31 24.21
C LEU A 112 13.71 19.54 25.64
N LEU A 113 12.46 20.00 25.83
CA LEU A 113 11.88 20.16 27.16
C LEU A 113 11.68 18.82 27.90
N ASN A 114 11.39 17.73 27.18
CA ASN A 114 11.31 16.39 27.75
C ASN A 114 12.68 15.91 28.27
N VAL A 115 13.74 16.05 27.45
CA VAL A 115 15.12 15.67 27.82
C VAL A 115 15.66 16.57 28.93
N ALA A 116 15.45 17.88 28.85
CA ALA A 116 15.87 18.84 29.87
C ALA A 116 15.19 18.60 31.22
N ALA A 117 13.90 18.24 31.25
CA ALA A 117 13.22 17.86 32.48
C ALA A 117 13.79 16.57 33.11
N GLY A 118 14.19 15.60 32.27
CA GLY A 118 14.90 14.40 32.73
C GLY A 118 16.30 14.68 33.28
N TYR A 119 17.03 15.62 32.68
CA TYR A 119 18.34 16.07 33.15
C TYR A 119 18.24 16.84 34.49
N LEU A 120 17.37 17.86 34.57
CA LEU A 120 17.27 18.76 35.73
C LEU A 120 16.63 18.10 36.98
N TYR A 121 15.63 17.24 36.80
CA TYR A 121 14.85 16.67 37.92
C TYR A 121 15.00 15.15 38.07
N GLY A 122 15.83 14.52 37.25
CA GLY A 122 15.93 13.06 37.19
C GLY A 122 14.70 12.40 36.56
N PHE A 123 14.75 11.08 36.40
CA PHE A 123 13.75 10.32 35.63
C PHE A 123 12.33 10.42 36.21
N VAL A 124 12.15 10.15 37.50
CA VAL A 124 10.80 10.03 38.10
C VAL A 124 10.11 11.39 38.22
N LEU A 125 10.80 12.41 38.74
CA LEU A 125 10.23 13.75 38.89
C LEU A 125 10.14 14.48 37.55
N GLY A 126 11.14 14.32 36.67
CA GLY A 126 11.13 14.86 35.31
C GLY A 126 9.99 14.29 34.47
N MET A 127 9.76 12.97 34.50
CA MET A 127 8.61 12.32 33.85
C MET A 127 7.28 12.82 34.42
N GLY A 128 7.16 12.96 35.75
CA GLY A 128 5.96 13.52 36.39
C GLY A 128 5.68 14.96 35.96
N LEU A 129 6.71 15.81 35.96
CA LEU A 129 6.65 17.21 35.52
C LEU A 129 6.22 17.32 34.05
N VAL A 130 6.80 16.48 33.19
CA VAL A 130 6.45 16.38 31.77
C VAL A 130 5.01 15.93 31.56
N MET A 131 4.56 14.87 32.25
CA MET A 131 3.19 14.37 32.15
C MET A 131 2.16 15.43 32.53
N VAL A 132 2.38 16.14 33.64
CA VAL A 132 1.48 17.22 34.11
C VAL A 132 1.52 18.43 33.16
N GLY A 133 2.71 18.89 32.78
CA GLY A 133 2.87 20.03 31.88
C GLY A 133 2.26 19.78 30.48
N VAL A 134 2.39 18.56 29.96
CA VAL A 134 1.79 18.15 28.67
C VAL A 134 0.28 17.95 28.80
N LEU A 135 -0.25 17.44 29.91
CA LEU A 135 -1.70 17.34 30.13
C LEU A 135 -2.35 18.73 30.19
N ILE A 136 -1.76 19.66 30.92
CA ILE A 136 -2.22 21.06 31.00
C ILE A 136 -2.06 21.75 29.64
N GLY A 137 -0.91 21.58 28.99
CA GLY A 137 -0.62 22.17 27.68
C GLY A 137 -1.57 21.68 26.57
N THR A 138 -1.84 20.38 26.50
CA THR A 138 -2.79 19.82 25.52
C THR A 138 -4.24 20.23 25.79
N PHE A 139 -4.65 20.36 27.06
CA PHE A 139 -5.96 20.91 27.43
C PHE A 139 -6.11 22.38 26.99
N ILE A 140 -5.17 23.25 27.37
CA ILE A 140 -5.20 24.68 27.01
C ILE A 140 -5.14 24.85 25.50
N ALA A 141 -4.20 24.17 24.82
CA ALA A 141 -4.06 24.25 23.38
C ALA A 141 -5.31 23.74 22.64
N HIS A 142 -5.94 22.64 23.09
CA HIS A 142 -7.19 22.14 22.48
C HIS A 142 -8.32 23.16 22.64
N VAL A 143 -8.54 23.72 23.84
CA VAL A 143 -9.62 24.69 24.08
C VAL A 143 -9.41 25.99 23.29
N VAL A 144 -8.17 26.49 23.22
CA VAL A 144 -7.85 27.71 22.47
C VAL A 144 -7.89 27.46 20.95
N CYS A 145 -7.33 26.35 20.46
CA CYS A 145 -7.36 26.02 19.03
C CYS A 145 -8.79 25.74 18.55
N LYS A 146 -9.64 25.01 19.28
CA LYS A 146 -11.05 24.81 18.89
C LYS A 146 -11.77 26.17 18.81
N ARG A 147 -11.57 27.07 19.78
CA ARG A 147 -12.16 28.43 19.76
C ARG A 147 -11.65 29.34 18.64
N LEU A 148 -10.39 29.24 18.21
CA LEU A 148 -9.80 30.13 17.20
C LEU A 148 -9.82 29.57 15.78
N LEU A 149 -9.89 28.25 15.61
CA LEU A 149 -9.79 27.59 14.30
C LEU A 149 -11.13 27.13 13.73
N THR A 150 -12.19 26.93 14.52
CA THR A 150 -13.47 26.40 14.00
C THR A 150 -14.01 27.21 12.81
N GLU A 151 -14.00 28.55 12.85
CA GLU A 151 -14.45 29.37 11.71
C GLU A 151 -13.58 29.19 10.46
N TRP A 152 -12.25 29.19 10.61
CA TRP A 152 -11.31 28.95 9.51
C TRP A 152 -11.47 27.56 8.91
N VAL A 153 -11.76 26.56 9.75
CA VAL A 153 -11.88 25.15 9.35
C VAL A 153 -13.20 24.84 8.66
N LEU A 154 -14.33 25.43 9.09
CA LEU A 154 -15.58 25.32 8.35
C LEU A 154 -15.42 25.81 6.91
N ILE A 155 -14.79 26.97 6.72
CA ILE A 155 -14.46 27.54 5.40
C ILE A 155 -13.46 26.65 4.64
N LYS A 156 -12.53 25.98 5.32
CA LYS A 156 -11.48 25.18 4.66
C LYS A 156 -11.92 23.76 4.31
N ILE A 157 -12.83 23.13 5.07
CA ILE A 157 -13.35 21.77 4.81
C ILE A 157 -14.02 21.69 3.44
N GLU A 158 -14.83 22.68 3.05
CA GLU A 158 -15.45 22.78 1.72
C GLU A 158 -14.42 22.84 0.57
N SER A 159 -13.16 23.16 0.88
CA SER A 159 -12.07 23.34 -0.10
C SER A 159 -10.97 22.28 -0.03
N SER A 160 -11.12 21.23 0.80
CA SER A 160 -10.08 20.20 0.95
C SER A 160 -10.63 18.85 1.45
N GLU A 161 -10.82 17.93 0.51
CA GLU A 161 -11.21 16.54 0.80
C GLU A 161 -10.24 15.82 1.74
N GLN A 162 -8.93 16.11 1.64
CA GLN A 162 -7.90 15.51 2.50
C GLN A 162 -8.10 15.85 3.98
N LEU A 163 -8.46 17.10 4.30
CA LEU A 163 -8.74 17.51 5.68
C LEU A 163 -10.02 16.85 6.20
N SER A 164 -11.06 16.80 5.36
CA SER A 164 -12.34 16.14 5.65
C SER A 164 -12.16 14.63 5.93
N ALA A 165 -11.32 13.95 5.13
CA ALA A 165 -11.01 12.54 5.31
C ALA A 165 -10.27 12.26 6.64
N VAL A 166 -9.28 13.09 7.00
CA VAL A 166 -8.56 12.96 8.28
C VAL A 166 -9.50 13.14 9.48
N ILE A 167 -10.38 14.15 9.43
CA ILE A 167 -11.38 14.41 10.49
C ILE A 167 -12.33 13.21 10.63
N ARG A 168 -12.91 12.73 9.53
CA ARG A 168 -13.85 11.59 9.51
C ARG A 168 -13.23 10.28 10.02
N VAL A 169 -11.93 10.04 9.76
CA VAL A 169 -11.21 8.86 10.27
C VAL A 169 -11.01 8.91 11.79
N VAL A 170 -10.81 10.11 12.37
CA VAL A 170 -10.68 10.29 13.82
C VAL A 170 -12.03 10.22 14.54
N GLU A 171 -13.12 10.59 13.87
CA GLU A 171 -14.49 10.61 14.43
C GLU A 171 -15.22 9.26 14.35
N GLY A 172 -14.67 8.29 13.61
CA GLY A 172 -15.18 6.91 13.61
C GLY A 172 -15.14 6.24 15.00
N GLY A 173 -15.87 5.13 15.14
CA GLY A 173 -16.10 4.39 16.40
C GLY A 173 -14.86 3.79 17.12
N SER A 174 -13.65 4.23 16.80
CA SER A 174 -12.40 3.92 17.50
C SER A 174 -11.48 5.14 17.67
N GLY A 175 -12.00 6.37 17.60
CA GLY A 175 -11.23 7.62 17.67
C GLY A 175 -10.19 7.72 18.80
N LEU A 176 -10.47 7.16 19.98
CA LEU A 176 -9.51 7.06 21.09
C LEU A 176 -8.22 6.30 20.68
N LYS A 177 -8.36 5.18 19.96
CA LYS A 177 -7.23 4.43 19.39
C LYS A 177 -6.52 5.24 18.30
N VAL A 178 -7.27 5.95 17.45
CA VAL A 178 -6.71 6.77 16.35
C VAL A 178 -5.84 7.90 16.91
N VAL A 179 -6.32 8.65 17.90
CA VAL A 179 -5.55 9.71 18.58
C VAL A 179 -4.29 9.13 19.23
N ALA A 180 -4.40 8.02 19.98
CA ALA A 180 -3.26 7.41 20.65
C ALA A 180 -2.18 6.91 19.67
N LEU A 181 -2.60 6.26 18.56
CA LEU A 181 -1.69 5.84 17.49
C LEU A 181 -1.05 7.02 16.76
N ALA A 182 -1.80 8.10 16.52
CA ALA A 182 -1.29 9.28 15.85
C ALA A 182 -0.21 10.02 16.66
N ARG A 183 -0.21 9.92 18.00
CA ARG A 183 0.89 10.42 18.85
C ARG A 183 2.23 9.75 18.57
N LEU A 184 2.22 8.56 17.96
CA LEU A 184 3.42 7.81 17.56
C LEU A 184 3.93 8.20 16.15
N THR A 185 3.28 9.15 15.46
CA THR A 185 3.70 9.65 14.14
C THR A 185 4.70 10.81 14.25
N PRO A 186 5.57 11.05 13.24
CA PRO A 186 6.55 12.15 13.26
C PRO A 186 5.94 13.55 12.99
N ILE A 187 4.63 13.73 13.14
CA ILE A 187 3.96 15.04 12.98
C ILE A 187 4.30 15.94 14.18
N PRO A 188 4.65 17.24 14.01
CA PRO A 188 4.95 18.14 15.12
C PRO A 188 3.84 18.16 16.19
N PHE A 189 4.22 17.98 17.46
CA PHE A 189 3.29 17.81 18.59
C PHE A 189 2.21 18.91 18.69
N GLY A 190 2.59 20.18 18.58
CA GLY A 190 1.64 21.29 18.59
C GLY A 190 0.69 21.33 17.39
N LEU A 191 1.14 20.84 16.22
CA LEU A 191 0.30 20.73 15.02
C LEU A 191 -0.74 19.62 15.19
N GLN A 192 -0.35 18.47 15.75
CA GLN A 192 -1.29 17.41 16.13
C GLN A 192 -2.37 17.94 17.09
N ASN A 193 -1.99 18.74 18.09
CA ASN A 193 -2.93 19.30 19.07
C ASN A 193 -3.99 20.21 18.42
N ALA A 194 -3.61 21.00 17.40
CA ALA A 194 -4.60 21.73 16.61
C ALA A 194 -5.50 20.79 15.81
N VAL A 195 -4.96 19.82 15.06
CA VAL A 195 -5.78 18.89 14.25
C VAL A 195 -6.82 18.17 15.12
N PHE A 196 -6.44 17.67 16.29
CA PHE A 196 -7.37 17.02 17.23
C PHE A 196 -8.30 17.98 18.00
N SER A 197 -8.07 19.30 17.94
CA SER A 197 -9.06 20.28 18.41
C SER A 197 -10.20 20.49 17.41
N LEU A 198 -10.02 20.12 16.14
CA LEU A 198 -11.03 20.27 15.10
C LEU A 198 -12.06 19.14 15.10
N THR A 199 -11.64 17.95 15.53
CA THR A 199 -12.49 16.75 15.58
C THR A 199 -13.43 16.74 16.78
N ASP A 200 -14.57 16.07 16.67
CA ASP A 200 -15.58 15.95 17.74
C ASP A 200 -15.33 14.79 18.72
N VAL A 201 -14.07 14.39 18.89
CA VAL A 201 -13.65 13.50 19.99
C VAL A 201 -13.87 14.20 21.34
N PRO A 202 -14.57 13.59 22.31
CA PRO A 202 -14.78 14.18 23.63
C PRO A 202 -13.46 14.52 24.33
N LEU A 203 -13.35 15.74 24.86
CA LEU A 203 -12.12 16.27 25.47
C LEU A 203 -11.46 15.33 26.50
N PRO A 204 -12.19 14.65 27.43
CA PRO A 204 -11.57 13.67 28.32
C PRO A 204 -10.94 12.48 27.58
N ASN A 205 -11.58 11.98 26.53
CA ASN A 205 -11.09 10.86 25.73
C ASN A 205 -9.85 11.26 24.92
N TYR A 206 -9.83 12.48 24.36
CA TYR A 206 -8.66 13.05 23.68
C TYR A 206 -7.46 13.20 24.63
N LEU A 207 -7.69 13.68 25.87
CA LEU A 207 -6.64 13.83 26.87
C LEU A 207 -6.07 12.45 27.29
N VAL A 208 -6.94 11.49 27.63
CA VAL A 208 -6.51 10.12 27.99
C VAL A 208 -5.75 9.45 26.83
N ALA A 209 -6.26 9.54 25.60
CA ALA A 209 -5.57 9.02 24.42
C ALA A 209 -4.20 9.69 24.19
N SER A 210 -4.11 11.00 24.41
CA SER A 210 -2.86 11.75 24.26
C SER A 210 -1.84 11.39 25.33
N SER A 211 -2.26 11.27 26.60
CA SER A 211 -1.36 10.84 27.69
C SER A 211 -0.86 9.41 27.48
N VAL A 212 -1.73 8.48 27.06
CA VAL A 212 -1.31 7.09 26.77
C VAL A 212 -0.39 7.02 25.54
N GLY A 213 -0.71 7.76 24.46
CA GLY A 213 0.06 7.75 23.22
C GLY A 213 1.42 8.45 23.30
N LEU A 214 1.58 9.47 24.15
CA LEU A 214 2.84 10.20 24.34
C LEU A 214 3.77 9.54 25.38
N LEU A 215 3.23 8.75 26.31
CA LEU A 215 3.97 8.14 27.41
C LEU A 215 5.24 7.38 26.98
N PRO A 216 5.26 6.56 25.90
CA PRO A 216 6.50 5.91 25.45
C PRO A 216 7.60 6.91 25.05
N THR A 217 7.23 7.99 24.36
CA THR A 217 8.14 9.07 23.94
C THR A 217 8.61 9.90 25.13
N GLN A 218 7.74 10.15 26.12
CA GLN A 218 8.07 10.90 27.33
C GLN A 218 9.02 10.09 28.23
N LEU A 219 8.77 8.79 28.43
CA LEU A 219 9.67 7.88 29.14
C LEU A 219 11.07 7.84 28.50
N LEU A 220 11.14 7.64 27.18
CA LEU A 220 12.42 7.57 26.47
C LEU A 220 13.23 8.86 26.62
N ASN A 221 12.60 10.03 26.39
CA ASN A 221 13.31 11.30 26.47
C ASN A 221 13.66 11.71 27.90
N SER A 222 12.80 11.43 28.89
CA SER A 222 13.12 11.67 30.30
C SER A 222 14.27 10.77 30.77
N TYR A 223 14.30 9.50 30.36
CA TYR A 223 15.42 8.59 30.64
C TYR A 223 16.72 9.07 29.98
N LEU A 224 16.68 9.42 28.69
CA LEU A 224 17.84 10.01 28.00
C LEU A 224 18.38 11.23 28.74
N GLY A 225 17.51 12.11 29.23
CA GLY A 225 17.86 13.25 30.10
C GLY A 225 18.79 12.87 31.26
N THR A 226 18.50 11.78 31.97
CA THR A 226 19.33 11.31 33.09
C THR A 226 20.69 10.75 32.71
N THR A 227 20.89 10.38 31.44
CA THR A 227 22.18 9.83 30.96
C THR A 227 23.20 10.91 30.59
N LEU A 228 22.77 12.17 30.53
CA LEU A 228 23.56 13.29 30.03
C LEU A 228 24.29 13.98 31.16
N ARG A 229 25.55 14.37 30.91
CA ARG A 229 26.44 14.95 31.93
C ARG A 229 26.60 16.45 31.80
N THR A 230 26.28 17.01 30.64
CA THR A 230 26.29 18.45 30.38
C THR A 230 25.07 18.87 29.56
N MET A 231 24.66 20.13 29.71
CA MET A 231 23.63 20.74 28.86
C MET A 231 24.02 20.78 27.37
N GLU A 232 25.33 20.69 27.07
CA GLU A 232 25.83 20.66 25.69
C GLU A 232 25.54 19.31 25.02
N ASP A 233 25.53 18.20 25.79
CA ASP A 233 25.09 16.88 25.33
C ASP A 233 23.58 16.85 25.03
N VAL A 234 22.75 17.49 25.88
CA VAL A 234 21.30 17.66 25.69
C VAL A 234 21.00 18.32 24.34
N ILE A 235 21.74 19.38 24.02
CA ILE A 235 21.59 20.14 22.78
C ILE A 235 22.21 19.40 21.58
N ALA A 236 23.26 18.60 21.77
CA ALA A 236 23.82 17.75 20.73
C ALA A 236 22.88 16.59 20.35
N GLN A 237 22.21 15.96 21.32
CA GLN A 237 21.30 14.83 21.09
C GLN A 237 20.05 15.17 20.27
N GLN A 238 19.68 16.46 20.09
CA GLN A 238 18.65 16.83 19.11
C GLN A 238 18.91 16.26 17.71
N SER A 239 20.18 16.14 17.31
CA SER A 239 20.56 15.49 16.06
C SER A 239 20.39 13.97 16.16
N VAL A 240 21.21 13.28 16.97
CA VAL A 240 21.27 11.82 16.98
C VAL A 240 19.97 11.18 17.46
N SER A 241 19.38 11.63 18.58
CA SER A 241 18.12 11.08 19.09
C SER A 241 16.95 11.44 18.17
N GLY A 242 16.94 12.67 17.62
CA GLY A 242 15.98 13.09 16.61
C GLY A 242 16.00 12.18 15.38
N TYR A 243 17.18 11.92 14.80
CA TYR A 243 17.33 11.01 13.67
C TYR A 243 17.08 9.55 14.04
N PHE A 244 17.41 9.07 15.25
CA PHE A 244 17.18 7.68 15.64
C PHE A 244 15.69 7.40 15.87
N ILE A 245 14.98 8.29 16.56
CA ILE A 245 13.53 8.22 16.74
C ILE A 245 12.83 8.38 15.40
N PHE A 246 13.23 9.35 14.57
CA PHE A 246 12.68 9.52 13.22
C PHE A 246 12.93 8.28 12.33
N SER A 247 14.12 7.66 12.39
CA SER A 247 14.42 6.46 11.60
C SER A 247 13.66 5.23 12.09
N PHE A 248 13.48 5.08 13.41
CA PHE A 248 12.71 3.99 14.02
C PHE A 248 11.21 4.14 13.74
N GLN A 249 10.65 5.34 13.89
CA GLN A 249 9.27 5.66 13.51
C GLN A 249 9.05 5.54 11.99
N HIS A 250 9.99 6.02 11.18
CA HIS A 250 9.92 5.88 9.72
C HIS A 250 9.98 4.41 9.32
N SER A 251 10.85 3.59 9.92
CA SER A 251 10.91 2.13 9.70
C SER A 251 9.60 1.44 10.08
N LEU A 252 9.03 1.73 11.26
CA LEU A 252 7.73 1.19 11.70
C LEU A 252 6.56 1.63 10.79
N PHE A 253 6.62 2.83 10.21
CA PHE A 253 5.60 3.33 9.28
C PHE A 253 5.78 2.73 7.87
N GLN A 254 7.03 2.57 7.43
CA GLN A 254 7.41 2.05 6.11
C GLN A 254 7.23 0.52 6.03
N GLN A 255 7.30 -0.19 7.16
CA GLN A 255 6.83 -1.57 7.31
C GLN A 255 5.32 -1.77 7.04
N ARG A 256 4.53 -0.69 6.90
CA ARG A 256 3.09 -0.72 6.61
C ARG A 256 2.70 -0.15 5.23
N VAL A 257 3.64 0.09 4.33
CA VAL A 257 3.34 0.50 2.94
C VAL A 257 4.03 -0.43 1.96
N THR A 258 3.35 -1.51 1.58
CA THR A 258 3.77 -2.39 0.48
C THR A 258 3.43 -1.75 -0.86
N SER A 259 4.45 -1.26 -1.54
CA SER A 259 4.37 -0.87 -2.96
C SER A 259 4.54 -2.10 -3.84
N ILE A 260 3.75 -2.17 -4.91
CA ILE A 260 3.81 -3.29 -5.86
C ILE A 260 5.18 -3.31 -6.55
N HIS A 261 5.87 -4.44 -6.45
CA HIS A 261 7.16 -4.67 -7.07
C HIS A 261 6.99 -5.25 -8.48
N MET A 262 7.87 -4.84 -9.40
CA MET A 262 7.99 -5.46 -10.72
C MET A 262 9.46 -5.73 -11.03
N SER A 263 9.83 -7.01 -11.13
CA SER A 263 11.20 -7.44 -11.47
C SER A 263 11.47 -7.43 -12.98
N ASN A 264 10.95 -6.45 -13.73
CA ASN A 264 11.15 -6.29 -15.17
C ASN A 264 11.69 -4.88 -15.49
N PRO A 265 12.99 -4.72 -15.78
CA PRO A 265 13.59 -3.41 -16.04
C PRO A 265 13.16 -2.81 -17.39
N HIS A 266 12.71 -3.62 -18.36
CA HIS A 266 12.39 -3.17 -19.71
C HIS A 266 11.13 -2.28 -19.76
N LEU A 267 10.23 -2.43 -18.79
CA LEU A 267 9.03 -1.58 -18.66
C LEU A 267 9.39 -0.11 -18.43
N ASN A 268 10.54 0.19 -17.81
CA ASN A 268 11.01 1.57 -17.61
C ASN A 268 11.51 2.24 -18.91
N SER A 269 11.78 1.46 -19.96
CA SER A 269 12.20 1.95 -21.28
C SER A 269 11.09 1.98 -22.33
N MET A 270 9.89 1.48 -22.00
CA MET A 270 8.74 1.49 -22.91
C MET A 270 8.07 2.87 -22.91
N LYS A 271 7.86 3.43 -24.11
CA LYS A 271 7.11 4.70 -24.28
C LYS A 271 5.62 4.55 -23.95
N GLU A 272 5.09 3.36 -24.21
CA GLU A 272 3.73 2.96 -23.95
C GLU A 272 3.74 1.47 -23.57
N ASP A 273 3.01 1.13 -22.52
CA ASP A 273 2.69 -0.24 -22.17
C ASP A 273 1.21 -0.50 -22.45
N ILE A 274 0.93 -1.59 -23.17
CA ILE A 274 -0.43 -1.99 -23.58
C ILE A 274 -0.79 -3.26 -22.82
N LEU A 275 -1.97 -3.26 -22.23
CA LEU A 275 -2.62 -4.36 -21.53
C LEU A 275 -3.64 -4.95 -22.51
N TYR A 276 -3.11 -5.75 -23.45
CA TYR A 276 -3.80 -6.18 -24.65
C TYR A 276 -5.05 -7.03 -24.36
N HIS A 277 -5.03 -7.82 -23.28
CA HIS A 277 -6.14 -8.69 -22.92
C HIS A 277 -7.19 -7.96 -22.07
N PHE A 278 -6.90 -6.76 -21.57
CA PHE A 278 -7.84 -5.86 -20.92
C PHE A 278 -8.34 -4.70 -21.81
N ASP A 279 -7.77 -4.50 -23.00
CA ASP A 279 -7.98 -3.33 -23.86
C ASP A 279 -7.66 -1.98 -23.15
N LEU A 280 -6.60 -1.97 -22.34
CA LEU A 280 -6.12 -0.79 -21.62
C LEU A 280 -4.67 -0.45 -22.02
N GLY A 281 -4.23 0.79 -21.79
CA GLY A 281 -2.88 1.21 -22.13
C GLY A 281 -2.47 2.51 -21.43
N THR A 282 -1.17 2.70 -21.20
CA THR A 282 -0.64 3.83 -20.40
C THR A 282 -0.71 5.19 -21.12
N VAL A 283 -1.03 5.22 -22.41
CA VAL A 283 -1.25 6.46 -23.18
C VAL A 283 -2.74 6.67 -23.48
N SER A 284 -3.52 5.59 -23.62
CA SER A 284 -4.97 5.66 -23.86
C SER A 284 -5.80 5.90 -22.59
N HIS A 285 -5.28 5.60 -21.40
CA HIS A 285 -6.02 5.64 -20.14
C HIS A 285 -5.20 6.24 -18.98
N ASP A 286 -5.84 7.09 -18.17
CA ASP A 286 -5.28 7.58 -16.90
C ASP A 286 -5.45 6.51 -15.80
N LEU A 287 -4.55 5.51 -15.84
CA LEU A 287 -4.57 4.40 -14.88
C LEU A 287 -4.46 4.86 -13.41
N PRO A 288 -3.65 5.89 -13.04
CA PRO A 288 -3.68 6.49 -11.70
C PRO A 288 -5.06 7.01 -11.29
N ALA A 289 -5.75 7.79 -12.13
CA ALA A 289 -7.08 8.30 -11.81
C ALA A 289 -8.15 7.20 -11.77
N MET A 290 -8.03 6.17 -12.61
CA MET A 290 -8.99 5.06 -12.68
C MET A 290 -8.84 4.04 -11.55
N PHE A 291 -7.63 3.81 -11.03
CA PHE A 291 -7.33 2.66 -10.15
C PHE A 291 -6.45 2.96 -8.92
N GLY A 292 -5.90 4.16 -8.72
CA GLY A 292 -4.95 4.44 -7.63
C GLY A 292 -5.50 4.26 -6.21
N ASP A 293 -6.83 4.31 -6.06
CA ASP A 293 -7.56 4.05 -4.81
C ASP A 293 -7.73 2.55 -4.47
N VAL A 294 -7.49 1.63 -5.42
CA VAL A 294 -7.70 0.18 -5.24
C VAL A 294 -6.89 -0.36 -4.05
N LYS A 295 -7.55 -1.16 -3.21
CA LYS A 295 -6.97 -1.88 -2.05
C LYS A 295 -7.30 -3.36 -2.06
N PHE A 296 -8.42 -3.76 -2.68
CA PHE A 296 -8.82 -5.16 -2.80
C PHE A 296 -9.05 -5.51 -4.26
N VAL A 297 -8.46 -6.61 -4.73
CA VAL A 297 -8.79 -7.20 -6.03
C VAL A 297 -9.30 -8.62 -5.82
N CYS A 298 -10.54 -8.88 -6.20
CA CYS A 298 -11.10 -10.22 -6.21
C CYS A 298 -11.04 -10.80 -7.62
N VAL A 299 -10.55 -12.03 -7.76
CA VAL A 299 -10.38 -12.69 -9.06
C VAL A 299 -11.04 -14.07 -9.10
N GLY A 300 -11.67 -14.45 -10.21
CA GLY A 300 -12.35 -15.74 -10.34
C GLY A 300 -12.69 -16.11 -11.78
N GLY A 301 -12.92 -17.39 -12.06
CA GLY A 301 -12.92 -17.87 -13.45
C GLY A 301 -14.09 -17.45 -14.35
N SER A 302 -15.25 -17.10 -13.79
CA SER A 302 -16.47 -16.78 -14.57
C SER A 302 -16.78 -15.28 -14.55
N PRO A 303 -16.85 -14.61 -15.72
CA PRO A 303 -17.20 -13.19 -15.81
C PRO A 303 -18.51 -12.83 -15.10
N TRP A 304 -19.54 -13.66 -15.26
CA TRP A 304 -20.83 -13.45 -14.58
C TRP A 304 -20.69 -13.49 -13.05
N ARG A 305 -19.97 -14.48 -12.51
CA ARG A 305 -19.70 -14.58 -11.06
C ARG A 305 -18.94 -13.35 -10.54
N MET A 306 -18.01 -12.79 -11.33
CA MET A 306 -17.28 -11.59 -10.96
C MET A 306 -18.12 -10.31 -11.06
N LYS A 307 -19.12 -10.26 -11.94
CA LYS A 307 -20.12 -9.18 -11.97
C LYS A 307 -21.08 -9.26 -10.79
N SER A 308 -21.63 -10.43 -10.48
CA SER A 308 -22.48 -10.62 -9.30
C SER A 308 -21.73 -10.31 -8.00
N PHE A 309 -20.43 -10.65 -7.93
CA PHE A 309 -19.58 -10.27 -6.80
C PHE A 309 -19.45 -8.74 -6.63
N ILE A 310 -19.18 -7.98 -7.71
CA ILE A 310 -19.03 -6.52 -7.56
C ILE A 310 -20.36 -5.84 -7.18
N GLN A 311 -21.48 -6.34 -7.70
CA GLN A 311 -22.82 -5.86 -7.35
C GLN A 311 -23.13 -6.11 -5.87
N TYR A 312 -22.88 -7.33 -5.38
CA TYR A 312 -23.04 -7.68 -3.97
C TYR A 312 -22.17 -6.80 -3.05
N ILE A 313 -20.86 -6.78 -3.26
CA ILE A 313 -19.94 -6.08 -2.34
C ILE A 313 -20.12 -4.55 -2.37
N ALA A 314 -20.60 -3.98 -3.47
CA ALA A 314 -20.93 -2.55 -3.53
C ALA A 314 -22.16 -2.20 -2.69
N GLY A 315 -23.15 -3.10 -2.61
CA GLY A 315 -24.29 -2.96 -1.70
C GLY A 315 -23.86 -3.07 -0.23
N GLU A 316 -23.13 -4.13 0.12
CA GLU A 316 -22.62 -4.37 1.48
C GLU A 316 -21.76 -3.22 2.02
N LEU A 317 -20.95 -2.59 1.15
CA LEU A 317 -20.09 -1.47 1.53
C LEU A 317 -20.78 -0.08 1.40
N GLY A 318 -22.04 -0.02 0.96
CA GLY A 318 -22.75 1.24 0.71
C GLY A 318 -22.13 2.12 -0.39
N LEU A 319 -21.41 1.51 -1.34
CA LEU A 319 -20.67 2.17 -2.42
C LEU A 319 -21.49 2.32 -3.72
N GLY A 320 -22.70 1.77 -3.76
CA GLY A 320 -23.66 1.91 -4.84
C GLY A 320 -24.95 1.13 -4.60
N ASP A 321 -25.90 1.21 -5.53
CA ASP A 321 -27.06 0.32 -5.54
C ASP A 321 -26.61 -1.07 -6.06
N PRO A 322 -26.80 -2.17 -5.32
CA PRO A 322 -26.46 -3.52 -5.80
C PRO A 322 -27.24 -3.94 -7.06
N ASN A 323 -28.35 -3.26 -7.38
CA ASN A 323 -29.11 -3.47 -8.61
C ASN A 323 -28.59 -2.64 -9.80
N ALA A 324 -27.62 -1.74 -9.59
CA ALA A 324 -27.04 -0.94 -10.65
C ALA A 324 -26.26 -1.80 -11.67
N ASP A 325 -26.15 -1.29 -12.89
CA ASP A 325 -25.30 -1.90 -13.91
C ASP A 325 -23.85 -1.42 -13.75
N TYR A 326 -22.97 -2.32 -13.32
CA TYR A 326 -21.54 -2.07 -13.25
C TYR A 326 -20.92 -2.32 -14.63
N PRO A 327 -20.38 -1.28 -15.31
CA PRO A 327 -19.86 -1.43 -16.66
C PRO A 327 -18.61 -2.32 -16.65
N ASN A 328 -18.49 -3.18 -17.67
CA ASN A 328 -17.23 -3.89 -17.93
C ASN A 328 -16.20 -2.85 -18.41
N ILE A 329 -15.12 -2.67 -17.65
CA ILE A 329 -14.02 -1.76 -18.00
C ILE A 329 -13.29 -2.29 -19.25
N CYS A 330 -13.21 -3.61 -19.41
CA CYS A 330 -12.60 -4.30 -20.55
C CYS A 330 -13.62 -4.50 -21.70
N ALA A 331 -14.47 -3.52 -22.01
CA ALA A 331 -15.58 -3.70 -22.96
C ALA A 331 -15.16 -3.91 -24.43
N GLY A 332 -13.95 -3.50 -24.82
CA GLY A 332 -13.41 -3.71 -26.17
C GLY A 332 -12.85 -5.12 -26.43
N THR A 333 -12.87 -6.00 -25.43
CA THR A 333 -12.27 -7.35 -25.49
C THR A 333 -13.19 -8.41 -24.88
N ASP A 334 -13.13 -9.64 -25.41
CA ASP A 334 -13.86 -10.80 -24.89
C ASP A 334 -13.04 -11.64 -23.90
N ARG A 335 -11.75 -11.33 -23.73
CA ARG A 335 -10.77 -12.18 -23.01
C ARG A 335 -11.03 -12.21 -21.51
N TYR A 336 -11.28 -11.05 -20.92
CA TYR A 336 -11.61 -10.89 -19.51
C TYR A 336 -12.64 -9.76 -19.33
N SER A 337 -13.45 -9.86 -18.28
CA SER A 337 -14.26 -8.75 -17.78
C SER A 337 -13.71 -8.22 -16.46
N MET A 338 -13.76 -6.90 -16.30
CA MET A 338 -13.26 -6.17 -15.13
C MET A 338 -14.29 -5.15 -14.67
N TYR A 339 -14.52 -5.07 -13.36
CA TYR A 339 -15.48 -4.14 -12.75
C TYR A 339 -14.90 -3.51 -11.48
N LYS A 340 -15.34 -2.30 -11.12
CA LYS A 340 -14.82 -1.56 -9.95
C LYS A 340 -15.95 -0.93 -9.14
N ALA A 341 -15.83 -0.96 -7.82
CA ALA A 341 -16.70 -0.26 -6.87
C ALA A 341 -15.84 0.30 -5.72
N GLY A 342 -15.64 1.62 -5.71
CA GLY A 342 -14.68 2.27 -4.80
C GLY A 342 -13.30 1.56 -4.84
N PRO A 343 -12.73 1.18 -3.68
CA PRO A 343 -11.41 0.55 -3.58
C PRO A 343 -11.40 -0.95 -3.94
N VAL A 344 -12.53 -1.52 -4.36
CA VAL A 344 -12.67 -2.94 -4.75
C VAL A 344 -12.66 -3.07 -6.28
N LEU A 345 -11.77 -3.91 -6.80
CA LEU A 345 -11.69 -4.33 -8.19
C LEU A 345 -12.11 -5.81 -8.30
N SER A 346 -12.84 -6.17 -9.35
CA SER A 346 -13.31 -7.54 -9.62
C SER A 346 -12.93 -7.94 -11.03
N VAL A 347 -12.18 -9.03 -11.20
CA VAL A 347 -11.60 -9.43 -12.50
C VAL A 347 -11.85 -10.90 -12.81
N SER A 348 -12.38 -11.21 -13.98
CA SER A 348 -12.48 -12.59 -14.46
C SER A 348 -11.14 -13.10 -14.98
N HIS A 349 -10.82 -14.39 -14.82
CA HIS A 349 -9.52 -14.94 -15.27
C HIS A 349 -9.60 -16.23 -16.12
N GLY A 350 -10.78 -16.61 -16.62
CA GLY A 350 -10.95 -17.86 -17.36
C GLY A 350 -10.66 -19.11 -16.54
N MET A 351 -10.09 -20.14 -17.16
CA MET A 351 -9.72 -21.40 -16.50
C MET A 351 -8.28 -21.82 -16.83
N GLY A 352 -7.61 -22.43 -15.85
CA GLY A 352 -6.28 -22.99 -15.98
C GLY A 352 -5.13 -21.98 -15.85
N ILE A 353 -3.97 -22.50 -15.43
CA ILE A 353 -2.70 -21.77 -15.23
C ILE A 353 -2.41 -20.73 -16.34
N PRO A 354 -2.50 -21.03 -17.66
CA PRO A 354 -2.18 -20.05 -18.69
C PRO A 354 -3.13 -18.85 -18.73
N SER A 355 -4.43 -19.07 -18.49
CA SER A 355 -5.44 -18.02 -18.56
C SER A 355 -5.34 -17.06 -17.37
N ILE A 356 -5.10 -17.57 -16.17
CA ILE A 356 -4.87 -16.70 -15.00
C ILE A 356 -3.51 -16.01 -15.04
N ALA A 357 -2.46 -16.63 -15.60
CA ALA A 357 -1.13 -16.04 -15.70
C ALA A 357 -1.10 -14.77 -16.57
N ILE A 358 -1.81 -14.76 -17.69
CA ILE A 358 -1.96 -13.59 -18.56
C ILE A 358 -2.69 -12.46 -17.81
N MET A 359 -3.84 -12.77 -17.20
CA MET A 359 -4.62 -11.83 -16.38
C MET A 359 -3.75 -11.21 -15.26
N LEU A 360 -3.01 -12.03 -14.51
CA LEU A 360 -2.12 -11.56 -13.44
C LEU A 360 -0.99 -10.67 -13.98
N HIS A 361 -0.38 -11.03 -15.12
CA HIS A 361 0.68 -10.21 -15.72
C HIS A 361 0.20 -8.81 -16.12
N GLU A 362 -1.01 -8.67 -16.66
CA GLU A 362 -1.56 -7.36 -17.00
C GLU A 362 -2.11 -6.62 -15.76
N LEU A 363 -2.70 -7.32 -14.80
CA LEU A 363 -3.20 -6.76 -13.54
C LEU A 363 -2.07 -6.17 -12.67
N ILE A 364 -0.95 -6.89 -12.53
CA ILE A 364 0.20 -6.42 -11.75
C ILE A 364 0.79 -5.13 -12.37
N LYS A 365 0.89 -5.08 -13.71
CA LYS A 365 1.32 -3.87 -14.43
C LYS A 365 0.32 -2.72 -14.26
N LEU A 366 -0.98 -2.98 -14.39
CA LEU A 366 -2.05 -2.00 -14.19
C LEU A 366 -1.94 -1.32 -12.83
N LEU A 367 -1.87 -2.12 -11.75
CA LEU A 367 -1.80 -1.61 -10.38
C LEU A 367 -0.48 -0.86 -10.11
N TYR A 368 0.64 -1.32 -10.69
CA TYR A 368 1.92 -0.60 -10.64
C TYR A 368 1.87 0.75 -11.36
N HIS A 369 1.29 0.80 -12.57
CA HIS A 369 1.13 2.04 -13.34
C HIS A 369 0.21 3.02 -12.61
N ALA A 370 -0.87 2.53 -12.03
CA ALA A 370 -1.81 3.27 -11.18
C ALA A 370 -1.24 3.69 -9.80
N LYS A 371 -0.01 3.29 -9.45
CA LYS A 371 0.66 3.58 -8.17
C LYS A 371 -0.08 3.06 -6.93
N CYS A 372 -0.77 1.93 -7.08
CA CYS A 372 -1.43 1.26 -5.97
C CYS A 372 -0.43 0.79 -4.91
N THR A 373 -0.86 0.88 -3.65
CA THR A 373 -0.12 0.48 -2.44
C THR A 373 -1.06 -0.23 -1.48
N ASN A 374 -0.52 -1.16 -0.68
CA ASN A 374 -1.28 -2.01 0.25
C ASN A 374 -2.45 -2.76 -0.42
N VAL A 375 -2.21 -3.32 -1.61
CA VAL A 375 -3.21 -4.12 -2.32
C VAL A 375 -3.21 -5.55 -1.78
N THR A 376 -4.39 -6.03 -1.41
CA THR A 376 -4.68 -7.44 -1.13
C THR A 376 -5.41 -8.05 -2.33
N VAL A 377 -4.95 -9.20 -2.81
CA VAL A 377 -5.58 -9.94 -3.92
C VAL A 377 -6.15 -11.25 -3.40
N LEU A 378 -7.44 -11.46 -3.64
CA LEU A 378 -8.17 -12.66 -3.24
C LEU A 378 -8.64 -13.42 -4.48
N ARG A 379 -8.31 -14.71 -4.58
CA ARG A 379 -8.97 -15.59 -5.55
C ARG A 379 -10.22 -16.20 -4.91
N ILE A 380 -11.34 -16.17 -5.65
CA ILE A 380 -12.62 -16.80 -5.32
C ILE A 380 -12.96 -17.86 -6.38
N GLY A 381 -12.55 -19.10 -6.09
CA GLY A 381 -12.61 -20.24 -6.99
C GLY A 381 -13.70 -21.27 -6.66
N THR A 382 -13.72 -22.33 -7.47
CA THR A 382 -14.54 -23.54 -7.27
C THR A 382 -13.64 -24.74 -7.46
N SER A 383 -13.76 -25.75 -6.60
CA SER A 383 -12.80 -26.86 -6.51
C SER A 383 -13.47 -28.20 -6.20
N GLY A 384 -12.86 -29.31 -6.65
CA GLY A 384 -13.12 -30.63 -6.06
C GLY A 384 -12.52 -30.71 -4.65
N GLY A 385 -13.01 -31.59 -3.78
CA GLY A 385 -12.55 -31.66 -2.38
C GLY A 385 -12.32 -33.09 -1.90
N ILE A 386 -11.40 -33.23 -0.94
CA ILE A 386 -10.89 -34.52 -0.47
C ILE A 386 -11.19 -34.66 1.02
N GLY A 387 -12.07 -35.59 1.37
CA GLY A 387 -12.50 -35.82 2.76
C GLY A 387 -13.28 -34.65 3.38
N LEU A 388 -14.00 -33.88 2.57
CA LEU A 388 -14.85 -32.75 2.98
C LEU A 388 -16.29 -32.93 2.47
N GLU A 389 -17.24 -32.30 3.17
CA GLU A 389 -18.65 -32.29 2.78
C GLU A 389 -18.94 -31.23 1.69
N PRO A 390 -19.94 -31.45 0.82
CA PRO A 390 -20.33 -30.47 -0.18
C PRO A 390 -20.64 -29.09 0.42
N GLY A 391 -20.22 -28.03 -0.28
CA GLY A 391 -20.37 -26.64 0.18
C GLY A 391 -19.29 -26.18 1.17
N THR A 392 -18.42 -27.07 1.68
CA THR A 392 -17.26 -26.65 2.50
C THR A 392 -16.36 -25.69 1.72
N VAL A 393 -15.98 -24.58 2.36
CA VAL A 393 -15.01 -23.61 1.83
C VAL A 393 -13.60 -24.00 2.29
N VAL A 394 -12.65 -24.04 1.35
CA VAL A 394 -11.23 -24.20 1.67
C VAL A 394 -10.51 -22.87 1.47
N ILE A 395 -9.92 -22.38 2.55
CA ILE A 395 -8.89 -21.34 2.54
C ILE A 395 -7.55 -22.04 2.29
N THR A 396 -6.88 -21.68 1.19
CA THR A 396 -5.60 -22.30 0.82
C THR A 396 -4.51 -21.84 1.80
N LYS A 397 -3.87 -22.76 2.50
CA LYS A 397 -2.61 -22.49 3.23
C LYS A 397 -1.43 -22.39 2.28
N GLN A 398 -1.33 -23.36 1.38
CA GLN A 398 -0.24 -23.52 0.43
C GLN A 398 -0.79 -24.21 -0.81
N SER A 399 -0.45 -23.70 -1.99
CA SER A 399 -0.75 -24.39 -3.24
C SER A 399 0.34 -25.44 -3.50
N VAL A 400 -0.04 -26.63 -3.98
CA VAL A 400 0.88 -27.72 -4.31
C VAL A 400 0.67 -28.24 -5.73
N ASP A 401 1.72 -28.79 -6.33
CA ASP A 401 1.64 -29.50 -7.60
C ASP A 401 1.01 -30.90 -7.46
N ALA A 402 0.84 -31.60 -8.59
CA ALA A 402 0.35 -32.99 -8.64
C ALA A 402 1.33 -34.04 -8.04
N LEU A 403 2.46 -33.61 -7.46
CA LEU A 403 3.38 -34.42 -6.65
C LEU A 403 3.37 -33.96 -5.18
N PHE A 404 2.37 -33.16 -4.80
CA PHE A 404 2.12 -32.58 -3.49
C PHE A 404 3.24 -31.65 -2.97
N LYS A 405 4.07 -31.12 -3.86
CA LYS A 405 5.17 -30.20 -3.52
C LYS A 405 4.69 -28.74 -3.60
N PRO A 406 5.10 -27.85 -2.67
CA PRO A 406 4.70 -26.44 -2.67
C PRO A 406 5.54 -25.63 -3.68
N GLN A 407 5.29 -25.88 -4.97
CA GLN A 407 6.04 -25.29 -6.07
C GLN A 407 5.18 -25.04 -7.31
N PHE A 408 5.56 -24.02 -8.08
CA PHE A 408 5.06 -23.75 -9.41
C PHE A 408 6.23 -23.87 -10.41
N GLU A 409 6.15 -24.83 -11.32
CA GLU A 409 7.13 -25.03 -12.38
C GLU A 409 6.66 -24.38 -13.69
N LEU A 410 7.57 -23.66 -14.36
CA LEU A 410 7.35 -23.12 -15.71
C LEU A 410 8.63 -23.16 -16.55
N VAL A 411 8.49 -23.28 -17.87
CA VAL A 411 9.62 -23.27 -18.81
C VAL A 411 9.82 -21.86 -19.36
N ILE A 412 10.97 -21.25 -19.08
CA ILE A 412 11.36 -19.93 -19.58
C ILE A 412 12.55 -20.11 -20.53
N LEU A 413 12.38 -19.75 -21.81
CA LEU A 413 13.41 -19.87 -22.86
C LEU A 413 14.05 -21.29 -22.92
N GLY A 414 13.21 -22.32 -22.83
CA GLY A 414 13.63 -23.73 -22.84
C GLY A 414 14.25 -24.24 -21.53
N LYS A 415 14.27 -23.44 -20.46
CA LYS A 415 14.81 -23.82 -19.14
C LYS A 415 13.69 -23.92 -18.11
N THR A 416 13.65 -25.03 -17.38
CA THR A 416 12.80 -25.18 -16.19
C THR A 416 13.16 -24.14 -15.13
N VAL A 417 12.15 -23.44 -14.63
CA VAL A 417 12.23 -22.50 -13.51
C VAL A 417 11.17 -22.90 -12.49
N VAL A 418 11.54 -22.92 -11.21
CA VAL A 418 10.66 -23.31 -10.10
C VAL A 418 10.46 -22.10 -9.18
N ARG A 419 9.23 -21.87 -8.72
CA ARG A 419 8.84 -20.78 -7.82
C ARG A 419 8.11 -21.34 -6.60
N SER A 420 8.26 -20.70 -5.44
CA SER A 420 7.49 -21.02 -4.23
C SER A 420 6.03 -20.55 -4.36
N THR A 421 5.13 -21.27 -3.71
CA THR A 421 3.67 -21.11 -3.79
C THR A 421 3.01 -20.88 -2.41
N ASP A 422 3.78 -20.31 -1.48
CA ASP A 422 3.30 -19.94 -0.15
C ASP A 422 2.37 -18.72 -0.23
N LEU A 423 1.32 -18.70 0.59
CA LEU A 423 0.36 -17.59 0.73
C LEU A 423 0.50 -16.93 2.11
N ASP A 424 -0.17 -15.80 2.34
CA ASP A 424 -0.14 -15.09 3.62
C ASP A 424 -0.94 -15.85 4.72
N GLU A 425 -0.22 -16.48 5.66
CA GLU A 425 -0.82 -17.29 6.73
C GLU A 425 -1.61 -16.43 7.73
N GLU A 426 -1.26 -15.16 7.94
CA GLU A 426 -2.02 -14.25 8.82
C GLU A 426 -3.37 -13.88 8.16
N LEU A 427 -3.38 -13.63 6.85
CA LEU A 427 -4.59 -13.39 6.07
C LEU A 427 -5.50 -14.63 6.04
N ALA A 428 -4.91 -15.83 6.03
CA ALA A 428 -5.67 -17.08 6.16
C ALA A 428 -6.36 -17.23 7.52
N GLN A 429 -5.68 -16.87 8.61
CA GLN A 429 -6.33 -16.83 9.93
C GLN A 429 -7.37 -15.71 10.03
N GLN A 430 -7.16 -14.57 9.38
CA GLN A 430 -8.13 -13.46 9.31
C GLN A 430 -9.41 -13.89 8.58
N LEU A 431 -9.31 -14.51 7.39
CA LEU A 431 -10.49 -15.03 6.68
C LEU A 431 -11.19 -16.17 7.46
N LEU A 432 -10.44 -17.07 8.09
CA LEU A 432 -11.02 -18.12 8.93
C LEU A 432 -11.75 -17.53 10.16
N GLN A 433 -11.29 -16.39 10.68
CA GLN A 433 -11.98 -15.69 11.76
C GLN A 433 -13.27 -15.03 11.27
N CYS A 434 -13.25 -14.30 10.14
CA CYS A 434 -14.46 -13.74 9.53
C CYS A 434 -15.52 -14.83 9.26
N SER A 435 -15.11 -16.02 8.80
CA SER A 435 -16.06 -17.12 8.57
C SER A 435 -16.73 -17.65 9.83
N LYS A 436 -16.10 -17.56 11.01
CA LYS A 436 -16.71 -17.93 12.30
C LYS A 436 -17.66 -16.88 12.85
N GLU A 437 -17.53 -15.64 12.37
CA GLU A 437 -18.41 -14.52 12.74
C GLU A 437 -19.68 -14.50 11.87
N ILE A 438 -19.63 -15.14 10.69
CA ILE A 438 -20.77 -15.37 9.78
C ILE A 438 -21.49 -16.70 10.11
N ASP A 439 -20.75 -17.79 10.34
CA ASP A 439 -21.24 -19.14 10.72
C ASP A 439 -22.28 -19.80 9.77
N GLU A 440 -22.47 -19.27 8.56
CA GLU A 440 -23.39 -19.83 7.55
C GLU A 440 -22.88 -21.11 6.88
N PHE A 441 -21.56 -21.30 6.82
CA PHE A 441 -20.93 -22.43 6.10
C PHE A 441 -19.63 -22.89 6.75
N LYS A 442 -19.34 -24.18 6.57
CA LYS A 442 -18.15 -24.85 7.08
C LYS A 442 -16.91 -24.36 6.31
N THR A 443 -15.95 -23.78 7.03
CA THR A 443 -14.68 -23.31 6.45
C THR A 443 -13.48 -23.98 7.12
N VAL A 444 -12.51 -24.40 6.31
CA VAL A 444 -11.27 -25.03 6.77
C VAL A 444 -10.05 -24.40 6.09
N ILE A 445 -8.90 -24.43 6.79
CA ILE A 445 -7.59 -24.14 6.19
C ILE A 445 -6.95 -25.48 5.77
N GLY A 446 -6.39 -25.56 4.56
CA GLY A 446 -5.73 -26.76 4.05
C GLY A 446 -4.88 -26.50 2.80
N ASN A 447 -4.15 -27.51 2.33
CA ASN A 447 -3.40 -27.40 1.08
C ASN A 447 -4.34 -27.57 -0.13
N THR A 448 -4.01 -26.91 -1.23
CA THR A 448 -4.79 -26.94 -2.48
C THR A 448 -3.92 -27.48 -3.61
N MET A 449 -4.34 -28.57 -4.24
CA MET A 449 -3.62 -29.13 -5.38
C MET A 449 -4.01 -28.40 -6.66
N CYS A 450 -3.02 -27.89 -7.38
CA CYS A 450 -3.16 -27.20 -8.66
C CYS A 450 -2.87 -28.16 -9.81
N THR A 451 -3.81 -28.34 -10.74
CA THR A 451 -3.69 -29.27 -11.87
C THR A 451 -3.75 -28.52 -13.21
N THR A 452 -3.09 -29.06 -14.24
CA THR A 452 -3.09 -28.48 -15.60
C THR A 452 -4.27 -28.95 -16.46
N ASP A 453 -4.89 -30.07 -16.08
CA ASP A 453 -6.10 -30.64 -16.67
C ASP A 453 -7.15 -30.92 -15.57
N PHE A 454 -8.43 -30.96 -15.97
CA PHE A 454 -9.59 -31.20 -15.11
C PHE A 454 -9.96 -32.69 -14.97
N TYR A 455 -9.58 -33.53 -15.95
CA TYR A 455 -9.97 -34.94 -16.01
C TYR A 455 -8.86 -35.87 -15.51
N GLU A 456 -7.92 -36.27 -16.38
CA GLU A 456 -6.79 -37.11 -15.99
C GLU A 456 -5.88 -36.38 -14.99
N GLY A 457 -5.76 -35.06 -15.11
CA GLY A 457 -5.07 -34.22 -14.13
C GLY A 457 -5.66 -34.24 -12.71
N GLN A 458 -6.93 -34.61 -12.54
CA GLN A 458 -7.63 -34.71 -11.24
C GLN A 458 -8.08 -36.14 -10.91
N ALA A 459 -7.53 -37.16 -11.60
CA ALA A 459 -7.90 -38.57 -11.45
C ALA A 459 -9.42 -38.85 -11.64
N ARG A 460 -10.08 -38.17 -12.59
CA ARG A 460 -11.49 -38.44 -12.97
C ARG A 460 -11.64 -39.72 -13.80
N LEU A 461 -12.83 -40.30 -13.81
CA LEU A 461 -13.13 -41.51 -14.60
C LEU A 461 -14.15 -41.22 -15.74
N ASP A 462 -14.67 -40.01 -15.75
CA ASP A 462 -15.70 -39.43 -16.61
C ASP A 462 -15.12 -38.59 -17.77
N GLY A 463 -13.79 -38.64 -17.97
CA GLY A 463 -13.11 -38.00 -19.09
C GLY A 463 -13.21 -38.77 -20.41
N ALA A 464 -12.92 -38.08 -21.52
CA ALA A 464 -12.83 -38.72 -22.85
C ALA A 464 -11.65 -39.70 -22.98
N PHE A 465 -10.65 -39.56 -22.12
CA PHE A 465 -9.52 -40.47 -21.94
C PHE A 465 -9.38 -40.78 -20.45
N CYS A 466 -9.01 -42.03 -20.13
CA CYS A 466 -8.74 -42.47 -18.76
C CYS A 466 -7.76 -43.64 -18.82
N SER A 467 -6.54 -43.42 -18.34
CA SER A 467 -5.41 -44.36 -18.42
C SER A 467 -5.18 -45.22 -17.18
N TYR A 468 -6.03 -45.08 -16.15
CA TYR A 468 -5.91 -45.70 -14.81
C TYR A 468 -7.27 -46.19 -14.29
N THR A 469 -7.26 -46.95 -13.19
CA THR A 469 -8.44 -47.52 -12.55
C THR A 469 -8.98 -46.67 -11.38
N GLU A 470 -10.21 -46.94 -10.95
CA GLU A 470 -10.79 -46.37 -9.72
C GLU A 470 -9.93 -46.63 -8.48
N LYS A 471 -9.28 -47.80 -8.39
CA LYS A 471 -8.39 -48.14 -7.26
C LYS A 471 -7.16 -47.22 -7.22
N GLU A 472 -6.60 -46.89 -8.37
CA GLU A 472 -5.43 -46.00 -8.47
C GLU A 472 -5.83 -44.55 -8.18
N LYS A 473 -6.99 -44.08 -8.69
CA LYS A 473 -7.63 -42.83 -8.29
C LYS A 473 -7.78 -42.72 -6.77
N LEU A 474 -8.37 -43.73 -6.13
CA LEU A 474 -8.61 -43.72 -4.68
C LEU A 474 -7.32 -43.78 -3.86
N SER A 475 -6.26 -44.44 -4.36
CA SER A 475 -4.93 -44.36 -3.74
C SER A 475 -4.36 -42.95 -3.83
N TYR A 476 -4.28 -42.38 -5.03
CA TYR A 476 -3.71 -41.05 -5.27
C TYR A 476 -4.43 -39.94 -4.48
N LEU A 477 -5.77 -39.99 -4.43
CA LEU A 477 -6.57 -39.04 -3.62
C LEU A 477 -6.38 -39.24 -2.11
N LYS A 478 -6.13 -40.46 -1.64
CA LYS A 478 -5.75 -40.74 -0.24
C LYS A 478 -4.35 -40.18 0.06
N ASP A 479 -3.39 -40.41 -0.82
CA ASP A 479 -2.01 -39.93 -0.67
C ASP A 479 -1.98 -38.39 -0.65
N ALA A 480 -2.81 -37.73 -1.48
CA ALA A 480 -3.03 -36.28 -1.44
C ALA A 480 -3.62 -35.82 -0.09
N TYR A 481 -4.63 -36.52 0.44
CA TYR A 481 -5.24 -36.20 1.73
C TYR A 481 -4.24 -36.30 2.89
N GLU A 482 -3.37 -37.32 2.87
CA GLU A 482 -2.29 -37.54 3.84
C GLU A 482 -1.17 -36.50 3.70
N ALA A 483 -0.91 -36.00 2.49
CA ALA A 483 -0.09 -34.81 2.24
C ALA A 483 -0.78 -33.47 2.61
N GLY A 484 -1.93 -33.51 3.27
CA GLY A 484 -2.65 -32.34 3.78
C GLY A 484 -3.52 -31.61 2.75
N VAL A 485 -3.64 -32.12 1.52
CA VAL A 485 -4.54 -31.56 0.51
C VAL A 485 -5.99 -31.70 0.96
N LYS A 486 -6.79 -30.65 0.76
CA LYS A 486 -8.22 -30.62 1.05
C LYS A 486 -9.07 -30.29 -0.18
N ASN A 487 -8.51 -29.66 -1.20
CA ASN A 487 -9.19 -29.39 -2.47
C ASN A 487 -8.27 -29.39 -3.70
N ILE A 488 -8.88 -29.45 -4.88
CA ILE A 488 -8.25 -29.57 -6.20
C ILE A 488 -8.86 -28.53 -7.16
N GLU A 489 -8.01 -27.75 -7.81
CA GLU A 489 -8.36 -26.70 -8.78
C GLU A 489 -7.18 -26.48 -9.76
N MET A 490 -7.20 -25.42 -10.58
CA MET A 490 -6.32 -25.33 -11.77
C MET A 490 -5.52 -24.03 -11.89
N GLU A 491 -5.38 -23.25 -10.81
CA GLU A 491 -4.84 -21.88 -10.89
C GLU A 491 -4.00 -21.42 -9.69
N SER A 492 -4.15 -22.04 -8.52
CA SER A 492 -3.59 -21.58 -7.25
C SER A 492 -2.06 -21.45 -7.22
N SER A 493 -1.35 -22.30 -7.98
CA SER A 493 0.11 -22.35 -7.96
C SER A 493 0.73 -21.10 -8.57
N VAL A 494 0.32 -20.76 -9.79
CA VAL A 494 0.76 -19.54 -10.48
C VAL A 494 0.24 -18.28 -9.81
N PHE A 495 -0.96 -18.32 -9.22
CA PHE A 495 -1.51 -17.22 -8.42
C PHE A 495 -0.60 -16.85 -7.25
N ALA A 496 -0.29 -17.83 -6.39
CA ALA A 496 0.62 -17.64 -5.26
C ALA A 496 2.02 -17.18 -5.73
N ALA A 497 2.58 -17.89 -6.73
CA ALA A 497 3.93 -17.62 -7.22
C ALA A 497 4.10 -16.23 -7.87
N MET A 498 3.04 -15.63 -8.44
CA MET A 498 3.11 -14.30 -9.07
C MET A 498 2.84 -13.15 -8.10
N CYS A 499 1.89 -13.30 -7.18
CA CYS A 499 1.64 -12.27 -6.16
C CYS A 499 2.87 -12.07 -5.25
N LYS A 500 3.46 -13.17 -4.78
CA LYS A 500 4.65 -13.20 -3.93
C LYS A 500 5.87 -12.54 -4.58
N LEU A 501 6.06 -12.75 -5.88
CA LEU A 501 7.12 -12.07 -6.66
C LEU A 501 6.88 -10.56 -6.81
N SER A 502 5.64 -10.09 -6.63
CA SER A 502 5.26 -8.69 -6.80
C SER A 502 5.03 -7.95 -5.47
N GLY A 503 5.29 -8.58 -4.32
CA GLY A 503 5.08 -7.97 -3.00
C GLY A 503 3.62 -7.62 -2.68
N ILE A 504 2.69 -8.29 -3.37
CA ILE A 504 1.24 -8.16 -3.18
C ILE A 504 0.81 -9.13 -2.09
N ARG A 505 -0.06 -8.71 -1.16
CA ARG A 505 -0.61 -9.62 -0.14
C ARG A 505 -1.69 -10.50 -0.78
N GLU A 506 -1.58 -11.81 -0.67
CA GLU A 506 -2.43 -12.73 -1.43
C GLU A 506 -3.07 -13.85 -0.62
N ILE A 507 -4.25 -14.29 -1.08
CA ILE A 507 -4.89 -15.50 -0.60
C ILE A 507 -5.80 -16.13 -1.66
N ASN A 508 -5.90 -17.46 -1.64
CA ASN A 508 -6.86 -18.21 -2.45
C ASN A 508 -7.92 -18.86 -1.56
N SER A 509 -9.18 -18.67 -1.94
CA SER A 509 -10.36 -19.28 -1.33
C SER A 509 -11.15 -19.99 -2.41
N SER A 510 -11.64 -21.19 -2.13
CA SER A 510 -12.42 -21.96 -3.11
C SER A 510 -13.54 -22.73 -2.45
N PHE A 511 -14.72 -22.65 -3.08
CA PHE A 511 -15.93 -23.36 -2.67
C PHE A 511 -15.89 -24.79 -3.24
N TYR A 512 -16.26 -25.79 -2.45
CA TYR A 512 -16.56 -27.12 -3.00
C TYR A 512 -17.83 -27.09 -3.84
N GLN A 513 -17.78 -27.68 -5.04
CA GLN A 513 -18.98 -27.95 -5.86
C GLN A 513 -19.04 -29.43 -6.26
N VAL A 514 -20.24 -30.03 -6.21
CA VAL A 514 -20.45 -31.47 -6.43
C VAL A 514 -20.19 -31.84 -7.90
N PHE A 515 -18.98 -32.32 -8.19
CA PHE A 515 -18.55 -32.85 -9.49
C PHE A 515 -17.69 -34.12 -9.34
N LEU A 516 -18.07 -34.97 -8.39
CA LEU A 516 -17.56 -36.34 -8.22
C LEU A 516 -18.74 -37.26 -7.91
N HIS A 517 -19.31 -37.83 -8.96
CA HIS A 517 -20.29 -38.92 -8.95
C HIS A 517 -19.80 -40.02 -9.89
#